data_AF-A0A3M1AEH4-F1
#
_entry.id   AF-A0A3M1AEH4-F1
#
_cell.length_a   1.000
_cell.length_b   1.000
_cell.length_c   1.000
_cell.angle_alpha   90.00
_cell.angle_beta   90.00
_cell.angle_gamma   90.00
#
_symmetry.space_group_name_H-M   'P 1'
#
loop_
_entity.id
_entity.type
_entity.pdbx_description
1 polymer ?
#
loop_
_entity_poly.entity_id
_entity_poly.type
_entity_poly.pdbx_seq_one_letter_code
_entity_poly.pdbx_strand_id
1 'polypeptide(L)'
;ALRRSLNLVTVRVLQNLIRKPSLVVEYAHKMGIKSHLDPVDAIALGASDVTPLEITSAYGVFANGGVRVEPMAILRVEDQNGNVLEENYPKRQEVLRKQTAYIMTDLLQTVINRGTGARARYMYHFYPPAAGKTGTTNDYSDAWFIGFTPLVVTGVWVGIDDYTISLGKGQTGSRAALPIWANYMKCLYDTLNLPPVKFEMPEGVVRVKICADTKKLANDICPNKIDEVFETKFAPTEYCDKHVNLFSPNRNKRKKKGRIRF
;
A
#
# COMPACT_ATOMS: atom_id res chain seq x y z
N ALA A 1 -11.94 -0.72 -0.89
CA ALA A 1 -12.03 -0.38 0.56
C ALA A 1 -10.78 0.34 1.05
N LEU A 2 -9.57 -0.18 0.77
CA LEU A 2 -8.28 0.40 1.19
C LEU A 2 -8.16 1.92 0.91
N ARG A 3 -8.45 2.36 -0.33
CA ARG A 3 -8.48 3.77 -0.76
C ARG A 3 -9.20 4.73 0.20
N ARG A 4 -10.32 4.27 0.76
CA ARG A 4 -11.21 5.05 1.64
C ARG A 4 -11.01 4.73 3.13
N SER A 5 -10.06 3.83 3.46
CA SER A 5 -9.80 3.37 4.82
C SER A 5 -11.07 2.87 5.56
N LEU A 6 -11.86 2.00 4.93
CA LEU A 6 -13.13 1.52 5.49
C LEU A 6 -12.92 0.39 6.51
N ASN A 7 -13.01 0.72 7.80
CA ASN A 7 -12.81 -0.20 8.93
C ASN A 7 -13.64 -1.49 8.83
N LEU A 8 -14.96 -1.36 8.59
CA LEU A 8 -15.88 -2.50 8.51
C LEU A 8 -15.47 -3.53 7.45
N VAL A 9 -14.97 -3.07 6.29
CA VAL A 9 -14.57 -3.99 5.22
C VAL A 9 -13.27 -4.69 5.58
N THR A 10 -12.31 -4.00 6.20
CA THR A 10 -11.04 -4.60 6.64
C THR A 10 -11.28 -5.67 7.70
N VAL A 11 -12.14 -5.40 8.69
CA VAL A 11 -12.53 -6.39 9.71
C VAL A 11 -13.22 -7.59 9.06
N ARG A 12 -14.13 -7.38 8.11
CA ARG A 12 -14.78 -8.48 7.38
C ARG A 12 -13.81 -9.30 6.53
N VAL A 13 -12.77 -8.70 5.96
CA VAL A 13 -11.71 -9.45 5.26
C VAL A 13 -10.99 -10.35 6.25
N LEU A 14 -10.63 -9.84 7.43
CA LEU A 14 -10.00 -10.64 8.47
C LEU A 14 -10.90 -11.78 8.93
N GLN A 15 -12.16 -11.49 9.30
CA GLN A 15 -13.10 -12.47 9.85
C GLN A 15 -13.57 -13.51 8.83
N ASN A 16 -13.79 -13.13 7.56
CA ASN A 16 -14.42 -14.02 6.59
C ASN A 16 -13.45 -14.69 5.61
N LEU A 17 -12.35 -14.01 5.25
CA LEU A 17 -11.41 -14.49 4.24
C LEU A 17 -10.14 -15.05 4.89
N ILE A 18 -9.49 -14.29 5.77
CA ILE A 18 -8.24 -14.70 6.41
C ILE A 18 -8.50 -15.70 7.55
N ARG A 19 -9.53 -15.44 8.37
CA ARG A 19 -10.01 -16.26 9.50
C ARG A 19 -8.96 -16.57 10.57
N LYS A 20 -7.81 -15.91 10.55
CA LYS A 20 -6.67 -16.18 11.42
C LYS A 20 -5.87 -14.89 11.71
N PRO A 21 -6.20 -14.15 12.79
CA PRO A 21 -5.44 -12.96 13.19
C PRO A 21 -3.94 -13.21 13.39
N SER A 22 -3.56 -14.39 13.88
CA SER A 22 -2.14 -14.76 14.04
C SER A 22 -1.37 -14.81 12.72
N LEU A 23 -2.04 -15.02 11.57
CA LEU A 23 -1.40 -14.92 10.26
C LEU A 23 -1.01 -13.48 9.93
N VAL A 24 -1.83 -12.50 10.34
CA VAL A 24 -1.52 -11.07 10.18
C VAL A 24 -0.29 -10.71 11.01
N VAL A 25 -0.24 -11.17 12.26
CA VAL A 25 0.93 -11.02 13.16
C VAL A 25 2.18 -11.66 12.54
N GLU A 26 2.07 -12.87 12.00
CA GLU A 26 3.20 -13.56 11.35
C GLU A 26 3.76 -12.74 10.17
N TYR A 27 2.91 -12.21 9.30
CA TYR A 27 3.36 -11.36 8.19
C TYR A 27 3.94 -10.03 8.67
N ALA A 28 3.35 -9.41 9.70
CA ALA A 28 3.89 -8.19 10.31
C ALA A 28 5.32 -8.39 10.83
N HIS A 29 5.57 -9.51 11.54
CA HIS A 29 6.91 -9.87 12.01
C HIS A 29 7.87 -10.19 10.86
N LYS A 30 7.42 -10.92 9.82
CA LYS A 30 8.23 -11.13 8.61
C LYS A 30 8.64 -9.80 7.97
N MET A 31 7.74 -8.82 7.93
CA MET A 31 7.99 -7.49 7.39
C MET A 31 8.84 -6.59 8.30
N GLY A 32 9.17 -7.03 9.51
CA GLY A 32 10.16 -6.37 10.37
C GLY A 32 9.61 -5.65 11.60
N ILE A 33 8.32 -5.76 11.88
CA ILE A 33 7.75 -5.29 13.15
C ILE A 33 8.23 -6.24 14.27
N LYS A 34 8.96 -5.74 15.26
CA LYS A 34 9.48 -6.51 16.40
C LYS A 34 8.60 -6.32 17.64
N SER A 35 7.86 -5.21 17.74
CA SER A 35 6.83 -4.99 18.76
C SER A 35 5.85 -6.15 18.92
N HIS A 36 5.36 -6.33 20.13
CA HIS A 36 4.29 -7.28 20.42
C HIS A 36 2.98 -6.87 19.71
N LEU A 37 2.30 -7.84 19.09
CA LEU A 37 1.03 -7.63 18.41
C LEU A 37 0.02 -8.66 18.89
N ASP A 38 -1.15 -8.20 19.32
CA ASP A 38 -2.21 -9.07 19.79
C ASP A 38 -2.91 -9.76 18.60
N PRO A 39 -2.97 -11.10 18.56
CA PRO A 39 -3.63 -11.84 17.48
C PRO A 39 -5.15 -11.88 17.68
N VAL A 40 -5.78 -10.71 17.73
CA VAL A 40 -7.22 -10.50 17.85
C VAL A 40 -7.77 -9.72 16.66
N ASP A 41 -9.08 -9.74 16.42
CA ASP A 41 -9.69 -9.07 15.26
C ASP A 41 -9.39 -7.55 15.20
N ALA A 42 -9.19 -6.92 16.36
CA ALA A 42 -8.83 -5.50 16.45
C ALA A 42 -7.50 -5.15 15.78
N ILE A 43 -6.64 -6.14 15.48
CA ILE A 43 -5.40 -5.94 14.70
C ILE A 43 -5.68 -5.34 13.32
N ALA A 44 -6.85 -5.61 12.73
CA ALA A 44 -7.28 -5.01 11.47
C ALA A 44 -7.45 -3.48 11.53
N LEU A 45 -7.51 -2.91 12.74
CA LEU A 45 -7.75 -1.50 13.01
C LEU A 45 -6.55 -0.78 13.66
N GLY A 46 -5.46 -1.50 13.94
CA GLY A 46 -4.26 -0.92 14.55
C GLY A 46 -4.34 -0.83 16.07
N ALA A 47 -4.79 -1.89 16.75
CA ALA A 47 -4.92 -1.95 18.20
C ALA A 47 -3.61 -2.22 18.97
N SER A 48 -2.46 -2.28 18.29
CA SER A 48 -1.17 -2.57 18.90
C SER A 48 -0.14 -1.52 18.51
N ASP A 49 0.74 -1.19 19.46
CA ASP A 49 1.73 -0.14 19.31
C ASP A 49 3.00 -0.62 18.58
N VAL A 50 3.55 0.25 17.75
CA VAL A 50 4.78 0.00 16.97
C VAL A 50 5.62 1.26 16.92
N THR A 51 6.94 1.11 16.79
CA THR A 51 7.80 2.29 16.65
C THR A 51 7.69 2.88 15.24
N PRO A 52 7.91 4.20 15.07
CA PRO A 52 7.96 4.82 13.74
C PRO A 52 8.95 4.15 12.78
N LEU A 53 10.10 3.69 13.29
CA LEU A 53 11.12 3.04 12.47
C LEU A 53 10.66 1.68 11.94
N GLU A 54 10.04 0.85 12.78
CA GLU A 54 9.53 -0.46 12.39
C GLU A 54 8.44 -0.37 11.33
N ILE A 55 7.41 0.45 11.59
CA ILE A 55 6.29 0.59 10.65
C ILE A 55 6.75 1.21 9.33
N THR A 56 7.67 2.18 9.36
CA THR A 56 8.25 2.78 8.14
C THR A 56 9.04 1.75 7.35
N SER A 57 9.91 0.99 8.02
CA SER A 57 10.69 -0.09 7.39
C SER A 57 9.80 -1.17 6.76
N ALA A 58 8.71 -1.55 7.44
CA ALA A 58 7.74 -2.52 6.93
C ALA A 58 7.08 -2.05 5.63
N TYR A 59 6.78 -0.75 5.48
CA TYR A 59 6.28 -0.22 4.19
C TYR A 59 7.35 -0.23 3.08
N GLY A 60 8.63 -0.15 3.45
CA GLY A 60 9.76 -0.30 2.52
C GLY A 60 9.76 -1.65 1.79
N VAL A 61 9.18 -2.70 2.40
CA VAL A 61 8.99 -4.00 1.74
C VAL A 61 8.17 -3.86 0.45
N PHE A 62 7.10 -3.06 0.46
CA PHE A 62 6.26 -2.86 -0.74
C PHE A 62 6.98 -2.03 -1.81
N ALA A 63 7.70 -0.99 -1.39
CA ALA A 63 8.52 -0.16 -2.28
C ALA A 63 9.60 -1.00 -2.98
N ASN A 64 10.18 -1.95 -2.25
CA ASN A 64 11.28 -2.80 -2.69
C ASN A 64 10.81 -4.18 -3.20
N GLY A 65 9.61 -4.25 -3.78
CA GLY A 65 9.13 -5.45 -4.49
C GLY A 65 8.99 -6.71 -3.63
N GLY A 66 8.80 -6.58 -2.32
CA GLY A 66 8.63 -7.69 -1.38
C GLY A 66 9.90 -8.09 -0.62
N VAL A 67 11.01 -7.37 -0.83
CA VAL A 67 12.27 -7.60 -0.12
C VAL A 67 12.40 -6.65 1.06
N ARG A 68 12.44 -7.22 2.26
CA ARG A 68 12.77 -6.49 3.49
C ARG A 68 14.27 -6.19 3.52
N VAL A 69 14.59 -4.98 3.94
CA VAL A 69 15.96 -4.55 4.26
C VAL A 69 15.95 -4.02 5.69
N GLU A 70 16.82 -4.55 6.55
CA GLU A 70 16.94 -4.04 7.93
C GLU A 70 17.55 -2.63 7.90
N PRO A 71 16.89 -1.61 8.52
CA PRO A 71 17.44 -0.27 8.59
C PRO A 71 18.79 -0.26 9.31
N MET A 72 19.75 0.49 8.78
CA MET A 72 21.08 0.63 9.34
C MET A 72 21.51 2.10 9.30
N ALA A 73 22.13 2.56 10.38
CA ALA A 73 22.62 3.95 10.49
C ALA A 73 24.15 4.04 10.38
N ILE A 74 24.86 3.00 10.82
CA ILE A 74 26.32 2.94 10.82
C ILE A 74 26.75 2.01 9.68
N LEU A 75 27.38 2.58 8.65
CA LEU A 75 27.91 1.80 7.53
C LEU A 75 29.30 1.25 7.83
N ARG A 76 30.15 2.03 8.49
CA ARG A 76 31.56 1.72 8.72
C ARG A 76 32.11 2.50 9.91
N VAL A 77 32.99 1.87 10.68
CA VAL A 77 33.72 2.46 11.81
C VAL A 77 35.21 2.26 11.54
N GLU A 78 35.99 3.33 11.64
CA GLU A 78 37.44 3.31 11.44
C GLU A 78 38.16 3.88 12.67
N ASP A 79 39.39 3.44 12.91
CA ASP A 79 40.28 4.08 13.86
C ASP A 79 40.97 5.33 13.26
N GLN A 80 41.73 6.06 14.08
CA GLN A 80 42.47 7.25 13.65
C GLN A 80 43.52 7.00 12.55
N ASN A 81 43.93 5.75 12.35
CA ASN A 81 44.90 5.35 11.33
C ASN A 81 44.21 4.87 10.04
N GLY A 82 42.86 4.90 9.97
CA GLY A 82 42.07 4.42 8.84
C GLY A 82 41.87 2.90 8.81
N ASN A 83 42.18 2.18 9.90
CA ASN A 83 41.89 0.76 9.97
C ASN A 83 40.39 0.54 10.23
N VAL A 84 39.77 -0.34 9.43
CA VAL A 84 38.35 -0.68 9.57
C VAL A 84 38.15 -1.55 10.81
N LEU A 85 37.37 -1.03 11.76
CA LEU A 85 36.96 -1.75 12.97
C LEU A 85 35.63 -2.49 12.77
N GLU A 86 34.72 -1.89 12.00
CA GLU A 86 33.40 -2.44 11.69
C GLU A 86 32.98 -2.00 10.30
N GLU A 87 32.37 -2.90 9.52
CA GLU A 87 31.75 -2.58 8.25
C GLU A 87 30.45 -3.38 8.11
N ASN A 88 29.35 -2.67 7.94
CA ASN A 88 28.02 -3.25 7.91
C ASN A 88 27.46 -3.26 6.49
N TYR A 89 26.77 -4.35 6.17
CA TYR A 89 26.12 -4.55 4.87
C TYR A 89 24.61 -4.76 5.06
N PRO A 90 23.77 -4.25 4.14
CA PRO A 90 22.32 -4.39 4.26
C PRO A 90 21.89 -5.85 4.28
N LYS A 91 21.21 -6.28 5.36
CA LYS A 91 20.60 -7.61 5.45
C LYS A 91 19.28 -7.61 4.68
N ARG A 92 19.18 -8.47 3.67
CA ARG A 92 18.02 -8.56 2.77
C ARG A 92 17.30 -9.88 2.95
N GLN A 93 15.98 -9.85 2.97
CA GLN A 93 15.14 -11.05 3.05
C GLN A 93 13.91 -10.88 2.15
N GLU A 94 13.65 -11.83 1.25
CA GLU A 94 12.39 -11.87 0.51
C GLU A 94 11.28 -12.35 1.47
N VAL A 95 10.29 -11.49 1.69
CA VAL A 95 9.20 -11.74 2.66
C VAL A 95 7.83 -11.75 1.99
N LEU A 96 7.73 -11.17 0.79
CA LEU A 96 6.55 -11.21 -0.07
C LEU A 96 6.98 -11.51 -1.51
N ARG A 97 6.09 -12.16 -2.27
CA ARG A 97 6.27 -12.30 -3.71
C ARG A 97 6.16 -10.92 -4.37
N LYS A 98 6.95 -10.68 -5.42
CA LYS A 98 6.92 -9.44 -6.21
C LYS A 98 5.51 -9.05 -6.66
N GLN A 99 4.70 -10.03 -7.08
CA GLN A 99 3.33 -9.79 -7.54
C GLN A 99 2.42 -9.29 -6.41
N THR A 100 2.52 -9.89 -5.22
CA THR A 100 1.76 -9.46 -4.04
C THR A 100 2.16 -8.05 -3.60
N ALA A 101 3.48 -7.77 -3.57
CA ALA A 101 3.98 -6.44 -3.24
C ALA A 101 3.50 -5.39 -4.25
N TYR A 102 3.55 -5.69 -5.55
CA TYR A 102 3.08 -4.77 -6.60
C TYR A 102 1.57 -4.49 -6.51
N ILE A 103 0.74 -5.52 -6.31
CA ILE A 103 -0.71 -5.33 -6.16
C ILE A 103 -1.01 -4.45 -4.93
N MET A 104 -0.33 -4.67 -3.80
CA MET A 104 -0.49 -3.81 -2.62
C MET A 104 -0.06 -2.37 -2.92
N THR A 105 1.07 -2.20 -3.62
CA THR A 105 1.55 -0.88 -4.06
C THR A 105 0.54 -0.18 -4.98
N ASP A 106 -0.05 -0.86 -5.97
CA ASP A 106 -1.10 -0.30 -6.84
C ASP A 106 -2.32 0.16 -6.02
N LEU A 107 -2.79 -0.67 -5.07
CA LEU A 107 -3.86 -0.29 -4.16
C LEU A 107 -3.51 0.95 -3.32
N LEU A 108 -2.29 1.03 -2.81
CA LEU A 108 -1.79 2.17 -2.01
C LEU A 108 -1.57 3.43 -2.86
N GLN A 109 -1.23 3.31 -4.16
CA GLN A 109 -1.22 4.44 -5.09
C GLN A 109 -2.61 5.06 -5.20
N THR A 110 -3.69 4.27 -5.15
CA THR A 110 -5.05 4.81 -5.18
C THR A 110 -5.38 5.69 -3.96
N VAL A 111 -4.76 5.42 -2.80
CA VAL A 111 -4.94 6.22 -1.58
C VAL A 111 -4.39 7.62 -1.77
N ILE A 112 -3.17 7.73 -2.32
CA ILE A 112 -2.52 9.02 -2.59
C ILE A 112 -3.17 9.73 -3.77
N ASN A 113 -3.57 9.02 -4.82
CA ASN A 113 -4.04 9.69 -6.03
C ASN A 113 -5.52 10.08 -5.96
N ARG A 114 -6.35 9.32 -5.24
CA ARG A 114 -7.82 9.46 -5.27
C ARG A 114 -8.50 9.11 -3.94
N GLY A 115 -7.74 8.97 -2.85
CA GLY A 115 -8.24 8.48 -1.57
C GLY A 115 -7.97 9.44 -0.41
N THR A 116 -7.82 8.88 0.79
CA THR A 116 -7.57 9.67 2.01
C THR A 116 -6.24 10.46 1.96
N GLY A 117 -5.31 10.06 1.10
CA GLY A 117 -4.04 10.75 0.84
C GLY A 117 -4.06 11.77 -0.30
N ALA A 118 -5.21 12.00 -0.96
CA ALA A 118 -5.33 12.83 -2.16
C ALA A 118 -4.74 14.25 -2.02
N ARG A 119 -4.74 14.80 -0.80
CA ARG A 119 -4.19 16.12 -0.47
C ARG A 119 -2.73 16.27 -0.91
N ALA A 120 -1.94 15.20 -0.88
CA ALA A 120 -0.56 15.21 -1.33
C ALA A 120 -0.45 15.69 -2.80
N ARG A 121 -1.43 15.34 -3.63
CA ARG A 121 -1.48 15.75 -5.04
C ARG A 121 -2.05 17.16 -5.21
N TYR A 122 -3.27 17.40 -4.73
CA TYR A 122 -4.01 18.61 -5.11
C TYR A 122 -3.72 19.84 -4.24
N MET A 123 -3.15 19.68 -3.04
CA MET A 123 -2.78 20.81 -2.17
C MET A 123 -1.27 21.00 -2.06
N TYR A 124 -0.51 19.91 -1.98
CA TYR A 124 0.94 19.97 -1.76
C TYR A 124 1.76 19.79 -3.04
N HIS A 125 1.09 19.53 -4.16
CA HIS A 125 1.71 19.44 -5.50
C HIS A 125 2.88 18.45 -5.58
N PHE A 126 2.87 17.40 -4.74
CA PHE A 126 3.82 16.31 -4.89
C PHE A 126 3.29 15.41 -6.00
N TYR A 127 3.95 15.35 -7.15
CA TYR A 127 3.54 14.58 -8.34
C TYR A 127 4.35 13.32 -8.70
N PRO A 128 5.55 13.04 -8.14
CA PRO A 128 6.24 11.77 -8.40
C PRO A 128 5.37 10.53 -8.10
N PRO A 129 5.53 9.41 -8.84
CA PRO A 129 4.80 8.18 -8.55
C PRO A 129 5.00 7.74 -7.10
N ALA A 130 3.90 7.61 -6.36
CA ALA A 130 3.95 7.38 -4.92
C ALA A 130 2.73 6.61 -4.45
N ALA A 131 2.95 5.83 -3.39
CA ALA A 131 1.96 5.02 -2.70
C ALA A 131 2.03 5.32 -1.19
N GLY A 132 0.93 5.15 -0.47
CA GLY A 132 0.96 5.41 0.96
C GLY A 132 -0.37 5.20 1.66
N LYS A 133 -0.37 5.39 2.97
CA LYS A 133 -1.54 5.17 3.82
C LYS A 133 -1.61 6.19 4.93
N THR A 134 -2.81 6.71 5.16
CA THR A 134 -3.17 7.50 6.34
C THR A 134 -3.48 6.57 7.51
N GLY A 135 -3.01 6.90 8.71
CA GLY A 135 -3.46 6.32 9.97
C GLY A 135 -4.07 7.41 10.87
N THR A 136 -5.13 7.05 11.58
CA THR A 136 -5.79 7.89 12.58
C THR A 136 -6.24 6.95 13.68
N THR A 137 -5.81 7.18 14.91
CA THR A 137 -6.31 6.44 16.08
C THR A 137 -7.65 7.00 16.56
N ASN A 138 -8.29 6.28 17.48
CA ASN A 138 -9.46 6.81 18.17
C ASN A 138 -9.09 8.08 18.95
N ASP A 139 -10.09 8.95 19.18
CA ASP A 139 -9.94 10.21 19.91
C ASP A 139 -8.90 11.21 19.35
N TYR A 140 -8.36 10.95 18.14
CA TYR A 140 -7.33 11.76 17.50
C TYR A 140 -6.06 11.90 18.35
N SER A 141 -5.67 10.87 19.12
CA SER A 141 -4.39 10.87 19.86
C SER A 141 -3.18 10.86 18.93
N ASP A 142 -3.29 10.12 17.82
CA ASP A 142 -2.20 9.87 16.89
C ASP A 142 -2.64 10.07 15.45
N ALA A 143 -1.79 10.77 14.70
CA ALA A 143 -1.92 10.96 13.28
C ALA A 143 -0.70 10.38 12.57
N TRP A 144 -0.93 9.46 11.64
CA TRP A 144 0.13 8.82 10.87
C TRP A 144 -0.04 9.07 9.38
N PHE A 145 1.09 9.22 8.69
CA PHE A 145 1.15 9.06 7.26
C PHE A 145 2.45 8.34 6.88
N ILE A 146 2.32 7.20 6.23
CA ILE A 146 3.47 6.47 5.68
C ILE A 146 3.30 6.43 4.18
N GLY A 147 4.26 6.98 3.47
CA GLY A 147 4.27 7.02 2.02
C GLY A 147 5.65 6.69 1.47
N PHE A 148 5.65 6.18 0.25
CA PHE A 148 6.86 5.77 -0.43
C PHE A 148 6.77 6.00 -1.93
N THR A 149 7.94 6.08 -2.52
CA THR A 149 8.22 6.04 -3.96
C THR A 149 9.11 4.82 -4.21
N PRO A 150 9.47 4.49 -5.46
CA PRO A 150 10.45 3.41 -5.69
C PRO A 150 11.82 3.64 -5.03
N LEU A 151 12.16 4.90 -4.71
CA LEU A 151 13.49 5.29 -4.22
C LEU A 151 13.56 5.50 -2.71
N VAL A 152 12.46 5.90 -2.07
CA VAL A 152 12.45 6.27 -0.65
C VAL A 152 11.11 5.96 0.00
N VAL A 153 11.17 5.53 1.26
CA VAL A 153 10.03 5.39 2.17
C VAL A 153 10.17 6.39 3.31
N THR A 154 9.07 7.03 3.69
CA THR A 154 9.02 8.00 4.79
C THR A 154 7.75 7.78 5.59
N GLY A 155 7.91 7.63 6.90
CA GLY A 155 6.82 7.65 7.86
C GLY A 155 6.86 8.94 8.67
N VAL A 156 5.68 9.52 8.88
CA VAL A 156 5.47 10.66 9.76
C VAL A 156 4.42 10.27 10.78
N TRP A 157 4.76 10.47 12.04
CA TRP A 157 3.85 10.44 13.17
C TRP A 157 3.75 11.83 13.77
N VAL A 158 2.55 12.19 14.20
CA VAL A 158 2.28 13.36 15.01
C VAL A 158 1.40 12.89 16.15
N GLY A 159 1.83 13.18 17.37
CA GLY A 159 1.16 12.87 18.62
C GLY A 159 1.71 13.75 19.73
N ILE A 160 1.16 13.57 20.93
CA ILE A 160 1.64 14.19 22.16
C ILE A 160 2.18 13.07 23.04
N ASP A 161 3.30 13.32 23.73
CA ASP A 161 3.96 12.29 24.56
C ASP A 161 3.01 11.69 25.62
N ASP A 162 2.13 12.53 26.18
CA ASP A 162 0.97 12.08 26.93
C ASP A 162 -0.14 11.64 25.94
N TYR A 163 -0.25 10.33 25.73
CA TYR A 163 -1.20 9.70 24.82
C TYR A 163 -2.68 9.95 25.20
N THR A 164 -2.96 10.42 26.41
CA THR A 164 -4.33 10.77 26.83
C THR A 164 -4.79 12.11 26.24
N ILE A 165 -3.86 12.90 25.73
CA ILE A 165 -4.14 14.22 25.15
C ILE A 165 -4.45 14.07 23.65
N SER A 166 -5.66 14.47 23.28
CA SER A 166 -6.08 14.53 21.87
C SER A 166 -5.36 15.64 21.11
N LEU A 167 -4.99 15.38 19.85
CA LEU A 167 -4.54 16.41 18.90
C LEU A 167 -5.64 17.42 18.56
N GLY A 168 -6.90 17.11 18.91
CA GLY A 168 -8.06 17.93 18.64
C GLY A 168 -8.90 17.40 17.48
N LYS A 169 -10.19 17.75 17.52
CA LYS A 169 -11.20 17.21 16.60
C LYS A 169 -10.80 17.43 15.13
N GLY A 170 -10.64 16.34 14.40
CA GLY A 170 -10.34 16.34 12.97
C GLY A 170 -8.85 16.33 12.63
N GLN A 171 -7.94 16.33 13.62
CA GLN A 171 -6.51 16.11 13.40
C GLN A 171 -6.23 14.64 13.08
N THR A 172 -6.51 14.28 11.82
CA THR A 172 -6.28 12.94 11.27
C THR A 172 -4.91 12.84 10.62
N GLY A 173 -4.49 11.62 10.25
CA GLY A 173 -3.30 11.40 9.41
C GLY A 173 -3.27 12.27 8.14
N SER A 174 -4.43 12.59 7.55
CA SER A 174 -4.51 13.43 6.34
C SER A 174 -4.34 14.95 6.58
N ARG A 175 -4.48 15.40 7.83
CA ARG A 175 -4.42 16.82 8.21
C ARG A 175 -3.21 17.17 9.07
N ALA A 176 -2.75 16.26 9.93
CA ALA A 176 -1.60 16.49 10.80
C ALA A 176 -0.31 15.92 10.20
N ALA A 177 -0.27 14.63 9.83
CA ALA A 177 0.96 13.98 9.37
C ALA A 177 1.26 14.16 7.87
N LEU A 178 0.25 14.02 7.00
CA LEU A 178 0.41 14.09 5.55
C LEU A 178 1.06 15.40 5.06
N PRO A 179 0.72 16.60 5.57
CA PRO A 179 1.37 17.84 5.12
C PRO A 179 2.88 17.84 5.33
N ILE A 180 3.34 17.34 6.49
CA ILE A 180 4.76 17.21 6.81
C ILE A 180 5.42 16.25 5.82
N TRP A 181 4.81 15.08 5.60
CA TRP A 181 5.31 14.10 4.63
C TRP A 181 5.43 14.69 3.23
N ALA A 182 4.39 15.38 2.74
CA ALA A 182 4.36 15.90 1.37
C ALA A 182 5.40 17.01 1.15
N ASN A 183 5.54 17.93 2.11
CA ASN A 183 6.55 19.00 2.04
C ASN A 183 7.97 18.43 2.13
N TYR A 184 8.21 17.47 3.03
CA TYR A 184 9.49 16.78 3.14
C TYR A 184 9.85 16.05 1.84
N MET A 185 8.94 15.24 1.31
CA MET A 185 9.18 14.47 0.09
C MET A 185 9.41 15.37 -1.13
N LYS A 186 8.69 16.49 -1.23
CA LYS A 186 8.92 17.48 -2.28
C LYS A 186 10.32 18.10 -2.14
N CYS A 187 10.66 18.60 -0.96
CA CYS A 187 11.98 19.16 -0.67
C CYS A 187 13.10 18.16 -0.96
N LEU A 188 12.93 16.89 -0.56
CA LEU A 188 13.88 15.81 -0.81
C LEU A 188 14.10 15.58 -2.32
N TYR A 189 13.02 15.48 -3.09
CA TYR A 189 13.08 15.29 -4.54
C TYR A 189 13.74 16.47 -5.24
N ASP A 190 13.38 17.70 -4.85
CA ASP A 190 13.93 18.92 -5.43
C ASP A 190 15.43 19.07 -5.08
N THR A 191 15.81 18.80 -3.82
CA THR A 191 17.19 18.97 -3.33
C THR A 191 18.15 17.92 -3.89
N LEU A 192 17.71 16.66 -3.97
CA LEU A 192 18.54 15.57 -4.47
C LEU A 192 18.38 15.32 -5.98
N ASN A 193 17.55 16.13 -6.65
CA ASN A 193 17.21 15.99 -8.07
C ASN A 193 16.78 14.55 -8.43
N LEU A 194 15.89 13.96 -7.61
CA LEU A 194 15.47 12.58 -7.79
C LEU A 194 14.53 12.43 -8.99
N PRO A 195 14.74 11.42 -9.85
CA PRO A 195 13.86 11.20 -10.99
C PRO A 195 12.50 10.62 -10.53
N PRO A 196 11.40 10.97 -11.20
CA PRO A 196 10.08 10.39 -10.93
C PRO A 196 9.96 8.98 -11.52
N VAL A 197 10.58 8.00 -10.86
CA VAL A 197 10.56 6.58 -11.27
C VAL A 197 9.16 5.98 -11.05
N LYS A 198 8.71 5.14 -11.99
CA LYS A 198 7.44 4.40 -11.89
C LYS A 198 7.66 3.07 -11.17
N PHE A 199 6.63 2.58 -10.48
CA PHE A 199 6.63 1.21 -9.97
C PHE A 199 6.55 0.22 -11.14
N GLU A 200 7.57 -0.61 -11.30
CA GLU A 200 7.63 -1.62 -12.36
C GLU A 200 6.65 -2.76 -12.09
N MET A 201 5.82 -3.08 -13.08
CA MET A 201 4.89 -4.20 -13.01
C MET A 201 5.65 -5.51 -13.23
N PRO A 202 5.67 -6.45 -12.27
CA PRO A 202 6.41 -7.69 -12.40
C PRO A 202 5.70 -8.66 -13.35
N GLU A 203 6.45 -9.62 -13.88
CA GLU A 203 5.89 -10.74 -14.63
C GLU A 203 4.83 -11.50 -13.82
N GLY A 204 3.83 -12.03 -14.53
CA GLY A 204 2.69 -12.71 -13.93
C GLY A 204 1.63 -11.78 -13.34
N VAL A 205 1.80 -10.46 -13.44
CA VAL A 205 0.76 -9.47 -13.13
C VAL A 205 0.20 -8.87 -14.42
N VAL A 206 -1.12 -8.73 -14.47
CA VAL A 206 -1.84 -8.13 -15.60
C VAL A 206 -2.74 -7.00 -15.13
N ARG A 207 -2.87 -5.96 -15.97
CA ARG A 207 -3.88 -4.91 -15.81
C ARG A 207 -5.02 -5.20 -16.76
N VAL A 208 -6.23 -5.35 -16.22
CA VAL A 208 -7.43 -5.65 -17.01
C VAL A 208 -8.54 -4.67 -16.69
N LYS A 209 -9.37 -4.38 -17.70
CA LYS A 209 -10.52 -3.51 -17.57
C LYS A 209 -11.73 -4.33 -17.14
N ILE A 210 -12.25 -4.07 -15.93
CA ILE A 210 -13.39 -4.78 -15.36
C ILE A 210 -14.63 -3.88 -15.27
N CYS A 211 -15.80 -4.50 -15.28
CA CYS A 211 -17.05 -3.83 -14.98
C CYS A 211 -17.09 -3.48 -13.49
N ALA A 212 -17.36 -2.22 -13.15
CA ALA A 212 -17.40 -1.78 -11.75
C ALA A 212 -18.47 -2.50 -10.91
N ASP A 213 -19.54 -3.00 -11.54
CA ASP A 213 -20.63 -3.68 -10.84
C ASP A 213 -20.35 -5.17 -10.65
N THR A 214 -20.09 -5.89 -11.75
CA THR A 214 -19.98 -7.36 -11.74
C THR A 214 -18.58 -7.86 -11.42
N LYS A 215 -17.57 -6.98 -11.49
CA LYS A 215 -16.13 -7.31 -11.34
C LYS A 215 -15.57 -8.30 -12.37
N LYS A 216 -16.39 -8.70 -13.34
CA LYS A 216 -16.02 -9.47 -14.54
C LYS A 216 -15.37 -8.55 -15.57
N LEU A 217 -14.76 -9.11 -16.62
CA LEU A 217 -14.19 -8.34 -17.73
C LEU A 217 -15.25 -7.39 -18.31
N ALA A 218 -14.89 -6.12 -18.48
CA ALA A 218 -15.80 -5.13 -19.04
C ALA A 218 -16.08 -5.45 -20.51
N ASN A 219 -17.32 -5.24 -20.93
CA ASN A 219 -17.70 -5.17 -22.33
C ASN A 219 -17.93 -3.70 -22.73
N ASP A 220 -18.23 -3.45 -24.01
CA ASP A 220 -18.38 -2.08 -24.51
C ASP A 220 -19.54 -1.30 -23.89
N ILE A 221 -20.55 -2.02 -23.42
CA ILE A 221 -21.83 -1.50 -22.90
C ILE A 221 -21.71 -1.13 -21.41
N CYS A 222 -20.72 -1.66 -20.71
CA CYS A 222 -20.52 -1.37 -19.29
C CYS A 222 -20.42 0.15 -19.06
N PRO A 223 -21.32 0.75 -18.25
CA PRO A 223 -21.37 2.20 -18.06
C PRO A 223 -20.17 2.70 -17.26
N ASN A 224 -19.65 1.87 -16.36
CA ASN A 224 -18.47 2.18 -15.57
C ASN A 224 -17.46 1.03 -15.68
N LYS A 225 -16.31 1.35 -16.29
CA LYS A 225 -15.19 0.43 -16.52
C LYS A 225 -14.02 0.93 -15.69
N ILE A 226 -13.43 0.04 -14.89
CA ILE A 226 -12.29 0.36 -14.04
C ILE A 226 -11.11 -0.53 -14.41
N ASP A 227 -9.92 0.05 -14.46
CA ASP A 227 -8.68 -0.70 -14.65
C ASP A 227 -8.20 -1.21 -13.29
N GLU A 228 -8.03 -2.51 -13.18
CA GLU A 228 -7.59 -3.19 -11.95
C GLU A 228 -6.44 -4.14 -12.27
N VAL A 229 -5.63 -4.41 -11.25
CA VAL A 229 -4.44 -5.25 -11.35
C VAL A 229 -4.69 -6.59 -10.68
N PHE A 230 -4.30 -7.68 -11.36
CA PHE A 230 -4.45 -9.04 -10.85
C PHE A 230 -3.17 -9.84 -11.07
N GLU A 231 -2.89 -10.81 -10.21
CA GLU A 231 -2.07 -11.95 -10.64
C GLU A 231 -2.82 -12.66 -11.77
N THR A 232 -2.09 -13.04 -12.82
CA THR A 232 -2.65 -13.60 -14.06
C THR A 232 -3.62 -14.76 -13.78
N LYS A 233 -3.27 -15.64 -12.84
CA LYS A 233 -4.09 -16.80 -12.46
C LYS A 233 -5.40 -16.45 -11.74
N PHE A 234 -5.52 -15.25 -11.21
CA PHE A 234 -6.71 -14.75 -10.49
C PHE A 234 -7.48 -13.71 -11.29
N ALA A 235 -7.02 -13.34 -12.49
CA ALA A 235 -7.72 -12.42 -13.35
C ALA A 235 -9.07 -13.01 -13.78
N PRO A 236 -10.15 -12.21 -13.83
CA PRO A 236 -11.44 -12.70 -14.31
C PRO A 236 -11.35 -13.12 -15.78
N THR A 237 -11.91 -14.27 -16.10
CA THR A 237 -11.94 -14.82 -17.47
C THR A 237 -13.29 -14.63 -18.16
N GLU A 238 -14.34 -14.35 -17.39
CA GLU A 238 -15.69 -14.12 -17.92
C GLU A 238 -15.95 -12.63 -18.16
N TYR A 239 -16.76 -12.33 -19.19
CA TYR A 239 -17.24 -10.98 -19.46
C TYR A 239 -18.49 -10.65 -18.65
N CYS A 240 -18.72 -9.35 -18.46
CA CYS A 240 -19.92 -8.82 -17.82
C CYS A 240 -21.19 -9.32 -18.54
N ASP A 241 -22.04 -9.96 -17.74
CA ASP A 241 -23.34 -10.53 -18.10
C ASP A 241 -24.52 -9.59 -17.75
N LYS A 242 -24.30 -8.64 -16.84
CA LYS A 242 -25.31 -7.64 -16.44
C LYS A 242 -25.57 -6.58 -17.51
N HIS A 243 -24.51 -6.05 -18.13
CA HIS A 243 -24.61 -4.95 -19.10
C HIS A 243 -24.57 -5.50 -20.52
N VAL A 244 -25.70 -6.02 -20.99
CA VAL A 244 -25.83 -6.57 -22.34
C VAL A 244 -26.88 -5.78 -23.12
N ASN A 245 -26.68 -5.65 -24.43
CA ASN A 245 -27.67 -4.97 -25.27
C ASN A 245 -28.88 -5.91 -25.39
N LEU A 246 -30.00 -5.51 -24.79
CA LEU A 246 -31.25 -6.26 -24.85
C LEU A 246 -31.82 -6.31 -26.28
N PHE A 247 -31.29 -5.48 -27.20
CA PHE A 247 -31.74 -5.38 -28.60
C PHE A 247 -30.80 -6.00 -29.63
N SER A 248 -29.77 -6.76 -29.23
CA SER A 248 -28.95 -7.50 -30.21
C SER A 248 -29.61 -8.84 -30.60
N PRO A 249 -29.99 -9.04 -31.88
CA PRO A 249 -30.69 -10.25 -32.35
C PRO A 249 -29.68 -11.38 -32.56
N ASN A 250 -29.10 -11.93 -31.50
CA ASN A 250 -28.31 -13.18 -31.63
C ASN A 250 -28.06 -13.88 -30.28
N ARG A 251 -29.13 -14.21 -29.56
CA ARG A 251 -29.05 -15.01 -28.33
C ARG A 251 -28.68 -16.49 -28.55
N ASN A 252 -28.50 -16.97 -29.79
CA ASN A 252 -28.37 -18.41 -30.07
C ASN A 252 -27.04 -18.92 -30.67
N LYS A 253 -25.98 -18.12 -30.81
CA LYS A 253 -24.70 -18.65 -31.34
C LYS A 253 -23.47 -18.03 -30.67
N ARG A 254 -23.10 -18.50 -29.47
CA ARG A 254 -21.69 -18.42 -28.98
C ARG A 254 -21.42 -19.34 -27.78
N LYS A 255 -21.76 -20.63 -27.92
CA LYS A 255 -20.96 -21.71 -27.32
C LYS A 255 -19.84 -22.06 -28.30
N LYS A 256 -18.77 -21.27 -28.38
CA LYS A 256 -17.50 -21.74 -28.96
C LYS A 256 -16.34 -21.22 -28.13
N LYS A 257 -15.63 -22.19 -27.55
CA LYS A 257 -14.38 -22.10 -26.81
C LYS A 257 -13.40 -21.13 -27.49
N GLY A 258 -13.03 -20.05 -26.80
CA GLY A 258 -11.85 -19.24 -27.10
C GLY A 258 -10.77 -19.55 -26.07
N ARG A 259 -9.84 -20.43 -26.43
CA ARG A 259 -8.62 -20.69 -25.67
C ARG A 259 -7.68 -19.53 -26.00
N ILE A 260 -7.35 -18.68 -25.02
CA ILE A 260 -6.29 -17.68 -25.20
C ILE A 260 -4.96 -18.45 -25.13
N ARG A 261 -4.13 -18.33 -26.17
CA ARG A 261 -2.73 -18.79 -26.15
C ARG A 261 -1.89 -17.69 -25.50
N PHE A 262 -1.04 -18.09 -24.55
CA PHE A 262 0.00 -17.26 -23.94
C PHE A 262 1.07 -16.92 -24.96
#